data_AF-A0A1R2CVZ5-F1
#
_entry.id   AF-A0A1R2CVZ5-F1
#
_cell.length_a   1.000
_cell.length_b   1.000
_cell.length_c   1.000
_cell.angle_alpha   90.00
_cell.angle_beta   90.00
_cell.angle_gamma   90.00
#
_symmetry.space_group_name_H-M   'P 1'
#
loop_
_entity.id
_entity.type
_entity.pdbx_description
1 polymer ?
#
loop_
_entity_poly.entity_id
_entity_poly.type
_entity_poly.pdbx_seq_one_letter_code
_entity_poly.pdbx_strand_id
1 'polypeptide(L)'
;MGLFWLGASVGYFIKLGNSKSKRVTHFNRPWEFPIYMIVGGLFAVYFDWYRRIILEDVCDYEETVQTRIHAKNLMEQEVFYREPAIHRESHH
;
A
#
# COMPACT_ATOMS: atom_id res chain seq x y z
N MET A 1 -19.05 -0.75 -3.78
CA MET A 1 -20.05 -0.06 -2.92
C MET A 1 -19.89 -0.35 -1.42
N GLY A 2 -19.46 -1.54 -0.97
CA GLY A 2 -19.37 -1.86 0.47
C GLY A 2 -18.43 -0.97 1.30
N LEU A 3 -17.24 -0.64 0.79
CA LEU A 3 -16.26 0.22 1.47
C LEU A 3 -16.79 1.63 1.76
N PHE A 4 -17.60 2.18 0.87
CA PHE A 4 -18.21 3.49 1.07
C PHE A 4 -19.15 3.48 2.28
N TRP A 5 -19.99 2.45 2.41
CA TRP A 5 -20.90 2.31 3.55
C TRP A 5 -20.17 2.11 4.88
N LEU A 6 -19.05 1.37 4.87
CA LEU A 6 -18.18 1.24 6.03
C LEU A 6 -17.59 2.61 6.43
N GLY A 7 -17.01 3.34 5.48
CA GLY A 7 -16.50 4.70 5.72
C GLY A 7 -17.58 5.66 6.20
N ALA A 8 -18.79 5.57 5.65
CA ALA A 8 -19.92 6.40 6.06
C ALA A 8 -20.36 6.10 7.50
N SER A 9 -20.37 4.83 7.90
CA SER A 9 -20.67 4.45 9.28
C SER A 9 -19.64 5.00 10.26
N VAL A 10 -18.35 4.95 9.91
CA VAL A 10 -17.26 5.56 10.71
C VAL A 10 -17.46 7.07 10.82
N GLY A 11 -17.78 7.75 9.72
CA GLY A 11 -18.10 9.18 9.71
C GLY A 11 -19.24 9.55 10.66
N TYR A 12 -20.29 8.74 10.71
CA TYR A 12 -21.40 8.89 11.66
C TYR A 12 -20.93 8.76 13.12
N PHE A 13 -20.11 7.75 13.43
CA PHE A 13 -19.56 7.55 14.78
C PHE A 13 -18.62 8.68 15.22
N ILE A 14 -17.82 9.23 14.30
CA ILE A 14 -16.96 10.39 14.58
C ILE A 14 -17.82 11.60 14.99
N LYS A 15 -18.92 11.85 14.27
CA LYS A 15 -19.83 12.95 14.61
C LYS A 15 -20.54 12.72 15.96
N LEU A 16 -20.99 11.49 16.22
CA LEU A 16 -21.51 11.05 17.52
C LEU A 16 -20.53 11.34 18.66
N GLY A 17 -19.28 10.92 18.50
CA GLY A 17 -18.23 11.15 19.49
C GLY A 17 -17.96 12.63 19.73
N ASN A 18 -17.91 13.43 18.66
CA ASN A 18 -17.69 14.88 18.74
C ASN A 18 -18.86 15.60 19.44
N SER A 19 -20.11 15.22 19.16
CA SER A 19 -21.29 15.75 19.85
C SER A 19 -21.26 15.43 21.36
N LYS A 20 -20.90 14.19 21.72
CA LYS A 20 -20.72 13.81 23.14
C LYS A 20 -19.59 14.59 23.81
N SER A 21 -18.44 14.72 23.14
CA SER A 21 -17.27 15.45 23.67
C SER A 21 -17.58 16.91 23.94
N LYS A 22 -18.40 17.54 23.09
CA LYS A 22 -18.81 18.94 23.24
C LYS A 22 -20.03 19.14 24.15
N ARG A 23 -20.54 18.05 24.77
CA ARG A 23 -21.77 18.04 25.58
C ARG A 23 -22.97 18.70 24.89
N VAL A 24 -23.04 18.59 23.56
CA VAL A 24 -24.14 19.10 22.76
C VAL A 24 -25.11 17.97 22.45
N THR A 25 -26.40 18.30 22.42
CA THR A 25 -27.44 17.37 22.00
C THR A 25 -27.12 16.81 20.63
N HIS A 26 -27.40 15.52 20.46
CA HIS A 26 -27.04 14.77 19.26
C HIS A 26 -27.57 15.43 17.97
N PHE A 27 -28.73 16.06 18.06
CA PHE A 27 -29.41 16.73 16.95
C PHE A 27 -29.22 18.26 16.91
N ASN A 28 -28.22 18.82 17.60
CA ASN A 28 -28.02 20.27 17.58
C ASN A 28 -27.70 20.78 16.16
N ARG A 29 -27.10 19.94 15.30
CA ARG A 29 -26.82 20.24 13.88
C ARG A 29 -26.99 18.99 13.00
N PRO A 30 -28.23 18.66 12.59
CA PRO A 30 -28.52 17.40 11.89
C PRO A 30 -27.87 17.33 10.51
N TRP A 31 -27.69 18.47 9.84
CA TRP A 31 -27.05 18.56 8.51
C TRP A 31 -25.57 18.21 8.51
N GLU A 32 -24.90 18.26 9.66
CA GLU A 32 -23.48 17.87 9.72
C GLU A 32 -23.32 16.35 9.62
N PHE A 33 -24.29 15.54 10.06
CA PHE A 33 -24.21 14.07 9.97
C PHE A 33 -24.01 13.54 8.55
N PRO A 34 -24.86 13.89 7.56
CA PRO A 34 -24.66 13.42 6.19
C PRO A 34 -23.33 13.91 5.61
N ILE A 35 -22.85 15.10 6.00
CA ILE A 35 -21.53 15.59 5.57
C ILE A 35 -20.42 14.67 6.10
N TYR A 36 -20.40 14.38 7.41
CA TYR A 36 -19.39 13.49 8.00
C TYR A 36 -19.49 12.07 7.43
N MET A 37 -20.69 11.57 7.14
CA MET A 37 -20.89 10.27 6.49
C MET A 37 -20.33 10.25 5.06
N ILE A 38 -20.62 11.26 4.25
CA ILE A 38 -20.10 11.36 2.87
C ILE A 38 -18.58 11.49 2.89
N VAL A 39 -18.02 12.35 3.75
CA VAL A 39 -16.57 12.52 3.91
C VAL A 39 -15.92 11.21 4.33
N GLY A 40 -16.49 10.50 5.31
CA GLY A 40 -15.99 9.19 5.73
C GLY A 40 -16.04 8.14 4.61
N GLY A 41 -17.14 8.11 3.85
CA GLY A 41 -17.30 7.21 2.70
C GLY A 41 -16.29 7.49 1.59
N LEU A 42 -16.10 8.76 1.22
CA LEU A 42 -15.10 9.18 0.23
C LEU A 42 -13.68 8.88 0.70
N PHE A 43 -13.37 9.13 1.97
CA PHE A 43 -12.08 8.84 2.55
C PHE A 43 -11.73 7.34 2.46
N ALA A 44 -12.69 6.47 2.78
CA ALA A 44 -12.48 5.02 2.66
C ALA A 44 -12.22 4.56 1.21
N VAL A 45 -12.93 5.14 0.24
CA VAL A 45 -12.70 4.85 -1.19
C VAL A 45 -11.34 5.36 -1.65
N TYR A 46 -10.98 6.59 -1.28
CA TYR A 46 -9.69 7.18 -1.63
C TYR A 46 -8.53 6.42 -0.99
N PHE A 47 -8.67 6.01 0.26
CA PHE A 47 -7.68 5.21 0.97
C PHE A 47 -7.48 3.84 0.30
N ASP A 48 -8.55 3.15 -0.12
CA ASP A 48 -8.41 1.87 -0.84
C ASP A 48 -7.74 2.07 -2.21
N TRP A 49 -8.07 3.14 -2.93
CA TRP A 49 -7.42 3.48 -4.20
C TRP A 49 -5.93 3.75 -4.01
N TYR A 50 -5.56 4.58 -3.04
CA TYR A 50 -4.16 4.90 -2.73
C TYR A 50 -3.38 3.66 -2.28
N ARG A 51 -4.02 2.79 -1.48
CA ARG A 51 -3.42 1.51 -1.06
C ARG A 51 -3.09 0.62 -2.25
N ARG A 52 -3.94 0.57 -3.28
CA ARG A 52 -3.69 -0.23 -4.49
C ARG A 52 -2.48 0.28 -5.27
N ILE A 53 -2.35 1.60 -5.42
CA ILE A 53 -1.19 2.21 -6.10
C ILE A 53 0.10 1.85 -5.37
N ILE A 54 0.13 1.98 -4.05
CA ILE A 54 1.32 1.60 -3.26
C ILE A 54 1.63 0.11 -3.42
N LEU A 55 0.61 -0.75 -3.41
CA LEU A 55 0.80 -2.19 -3.60
C LEU A 55 1.40 -2.51 -4.97
N GLU A 56 0.94 -1.84 -6.03
CA GLU A 56 1.51 -1.96 -7.38
C GLU A 56 2.97 -1.50 -7.41
N ASP A 57 3.29 -0.33 -6.86
CA ASP A 57 4.67 0.18 -6.78
C ASP A 57 5.60 -0.77 -6.01
N VAL A 58 5.12 -1.36 -4.92
CA VAL A 58 5.88 -2.33 -4.11
C VAL A 58 6.12 -3.62 -4.89
N CYS A 59 5.12 -4.12 -5.62
CA CYS A 59 5.26 -5.31 -6.45
C CYS A 59 6.28 -5.09 -7.58
N ASP A 60 6.21 -3.96 -8.29
CA ASP A 60 7.16 -3.62 -9.36
C ASP A 60 8.59 -3.48 -8.83
N TYR A 61 8.73 -2.93 -7.62
CA TYR A 61 10.01 -2.81 -6.95
C TYR A 61 10.59 -4.18 -6.57
N GLU A 62 9.78 -5.09 -6.01
CA GLU A 62 10.22 -6.44 -5.66
C GLU A 62 10.67 -7.24 -6.88
N GLU A 63 9.94 -7.18 -8.00
CA GLU A 63 10.30 -7.88 -9.24
C GLU A 63 11.64 -7.36 -9.81
N THR A 64 11.83 -6.03 -9.77
CA THR A 64 13.09 -5.41 -10.22
C THR A 64 14.27 -5.85 -9.36
N VAL A 65 14.09 -5.92 -8.04
CA VAL A 65 15.12 -6.37 -7.10
C VAL A 65 15.46 -7.84 -7.32
N GLN A 66 14.46 -8.72 -7.45
CA GLN A 66 14.67 -10.14 -7.71
C GLN A 66 15.42 -10.37 -9.03
N THR A 67 15.07 -9.63 -10.08
CA THR A 67 15.75 -9.73 -11.38
C THR A 67 17.22 -9.34 -11.29
N ARG A 68 17.54 -8.27 -10.54
CA ARG A 68 18.93 -7.84 -10.30
C ARG A 68 19.72 -8.86 -9.50
N ILE A 69 19.11 -9.45 -8.47
CA ILE A 69 19.75 -10.50 -7.66
C ILE A 69 20.01 -11.74 -8.53
N HIS A 70 19.04 -12.17 -9.34
CA HIS A 70 19.20 -13.31 -10.23
C HIS A 70 20.30 -13.09 -11.27
N ALA A 71 20.33 -11.91 -11.91
CA ALA A 71 21.38 -11.53 -12.85
C ALA A 71 22.77 -11.51 -12.20
N LYS A 72 22.88 -11.00 -10.96
CA LYS A 72 24.14 -11.00 -10.21
C LYS A 72 24.61 -12.42 -9.91
N ASN A 73 23.72 -13.30 -9.49
CA ASN A 73 24.05 -14.70 -9.23
C ASN A 73 24.51 -15.43 -10.49
N LEU A 74 23.88 -15.18 -11.65
CA LEU A 74 24.31 -15.73 -12.94
C LEU A 74 25.70 -15.25 -13.33
N MET A 75 26.02 -13.97 -13.15
CA MET A 75 27.36 -13.45 -13.44
C MET A 75 28.41 -14.01 -12.48
N GLU A 76 28.12 -14.11 -11.17
CA GLU A 76 29.04 -14.74 -10.21
C GLU A 76 29.30 -16.21 -10.56
N GLN A 77 28.26 -16.91 -11.03
CA GLN A 77 28.39 -18.28 -11.50
C GLN A 77 29.26 -18.38 -12.77
N GLU A 78 29.04 -17.52 -13.77
CA GLU A 78 29.88 -17.47 -14.98
C GLU A 78 31.35 -17.13 -14.67
N VAL A 79 31.61 -16.20 -13.75
CA VAL A 79 32.98 -15.87 -13.31
C VAL A 79 33.63 -17.07 -12.61
N PHE A 80 32.93 -17.74 -11.71
CA PHE A 80 33.42 -18.92 -11.00
C PHE A 80 33.73 -20.10 -11.94
N TYR A 81 32.94 -20.31 -13.00
CA TYR A 81 33.20 -21.36 -13.99
C TYR A 81 34.24 -20.98 -15.06
N ARG A 82 34.55 -19.69 -15.23
CA ARG A 82 35.57 -19.19 -16.18
C ARG A 82 36.99 -19.21 -15.60
N GLU A 83 37.15 -19.02 -14.29
CA GLU A 83 38.47 -19.09 -13.62
C GLU A 83 39.21 -20.45 -13.75
N PRO A 84 38.57 -21.63 -13.64
CA PRO A 84 39.29 -22.91 -13.78
C PRO A 84 39.68 -23.24 -15.23
N ALA A 85 39.09 -22.57 -16.24
CA ALA A 85 39.40 -22.82 -17.65
C ALA A 85 40.73 -22.15 -18.06
N ILE A 86 41.04 -20.97 -17.53
CA ILE A 86 42.27 -20.23 -17.87
C ILE A 86 43.52 -20.94 -17.30
N HIS A 87 43.39 -21.66 -16.18
CA HIS A 87 44.50 -22.41 -15.60
C HIS A 87 44.82 -23.75 -16.31
N ARG A 88 43.96 -24.23 -17.21
CA ARG A 88 44.26 -25.44 -18.02
C ARG A 88 45.00 -25.13 -19.32
N GLU A 89 44.91 -23.92 -19.84
CA GLU A 89 45.60 -23.55 -21.09
C GLU A 89 47.06 -23.08 -20.88
N SER A 90 47.48 -22.77 -19.64
CA SER A 90 48.85 -22.33 -19.35
C SER A 90 49.87 -23.47 -19.15
N HIS A 91 49.48 -24.73 -19.37
CA HIS A 91 50.31 -25.92 -19.11
C HIS A 91 50.58 -26.78 -20.36
N HIS A 92 50.33 -26.28 -21.56
CA HIS A 92 50.74 -26.92 -22.82
C HIS A 92 51.81 -26.13 -23.56
#